data_AF-A0AA97AWK4-F1
#
_entry.id   AF-A0AA97AWK4-F1
#
_cell.length_a   1.000
_cell.length_b   1.000
_cell.length_c   1.000
_cell.angle_alpha   90.00
_cell.angle_beta   90.00
_cell.angle_gamma   90.00
#
_symmetry.space_group_name_H-M   'P 1'
#
loop_
_entity.id
_entity.type
_entity.pdbx_description
1 polymer ?
#
loop_
_entity_poly.entity_id
_entity_poly.type
_entity_poly.pdbx_seq_one_letter_code
_entity_poly.pdbx_strand_id
1 'polypeptide(L)'
;MNELDGKFSDPNFINETIWFFAHEVAHLYQQGSETGLYGDANETWLHEGNADWLAALALLDLYPESSKYVSNKIKAFKESCTKGVKEIPLVEAANRGRFDLYYSCGLLIHRAIDLFLQGENTDPSNIFSMWSSFRQEVEGGGEKGADTFLVLLSQREGAAELVNSIELLLDGKPSSVGVALDQLTYGL
;
A
#
# COMPACT_ATOMS: atom_id res chain seq x y z
N MET A 1 -26.96 -13.08 25.26
CA MET A 1 -27.02 -12.85 23.80
C MET A 1 -25.84 -11.96 23.49
N ASN A 2 -24.83 -12.48 22.81
CA ASN A 2 -23.54 -11.79 22.71
C ASN A 2 -23.71 -10.53 21.85
N GLU A 3 -23.09 -9.42 22.23
CA GLU A 3 -23.10 -8.17 21.45
C GLU A 3 -22.63 -8.38 20.00
N LEU A 4 -21.85 -9.45 19.75
CA LEU A 4 -21.42 -9.90 18.44
C LEU A 4 -22.57 -10.28 17.51
N ASP A 5 -23.63 -10.91 18.03
CA ASP A 5 -24.78 -11.37 17.23
C ASP A 5 -25.53 -10.19 16.58
N GLY A 6 -25.58 -9.05 17.27
CA GLY A 6 -26.14 -7.81 16.73
C GLY A 6 -25.25 -7.17 15.66
N LYS A 7 -23.92 -7.24 15.83
CA LYS A 7 -22.95 -6.66 14.88
C LYS A 7 -22.89 -7.38 13.54
N PHE A 8 -23.23 -8.68 13.49
CA PHE A 8 -23.36 -9.42 12.22
C PHE A 8 -24.47 -8.88 11.29
N SER A 9 -25.35 -8.00 11.77
CA SER A 9 -26.32 -7.33 10.91
C SER A 9 -25.83 -6.00 10.33
N ASP A 10 -24.68 -5.49 10.78
CA ASP A 10 -24.05 -4.26 10.27
C ASP A 10 -23.08 -4.60 9.12
N PRO A 11 -23.40 -4.20 7.87
CA PRO A 11 -22.52 -4.45 6.73
C PRO A 11 -21.14 -3.82 6.87
N ASN A 12 -21.00 -2.70 7.60
CA ASN A 12 -19.70 -2.08 7.82
C ASN A 12 -18.83 -2.95 8.73
N PHE A 13 -19.40 -3.49 9.80
CA PHE A 13 -18.68 -4.40 10.69
C PHE A 13 -18.21 -5.67 9.96
N ILE A 14 -19.07 -6.25 9.12
CA ILE A 14 -18.70 -7.41 8.30
C ILE A 14 -17.55 -7.05 7.35
N ASN A 15 -17.68 -5.97 6.57
CA ASN A 15 -16.66 -5.58 5.61
C ASN A 15 -15.33 -5.20 6.29
N GLU A 16 -15.38 -4.58 7.46
CA GLU A 16 -14.18 -4.30 8.26
C GLU A 16 -13.50 -5.58 8.76
N THR A 17 -14.29 -6.56 9.20
CA THR A 17 -13.77 -7.87 9.61
C THR A 17 -13.14 -8.62 8.43
N ILE A 18 -13.77 -8.61 7.26
CA ILE A 18 -13.23 -9.25 6.05
C ILE A 18 -11.96 -8.52 5.59
N TRP A 19 -11.94 -7.18 5.60
CA TRP A 19 -10.74 -6.40 5.28
C TRP A 19 -9.59 -6.78 6.19
N PHE A 20 -9.82 -6.84 7.50
CA PHE A 20 -8.81 -7.25 8.46
C PHE A 20 -8.27 -8.66 8.15
N PHE A 21 -9.14 -9.65 7.93
CA PHE A 21 -8.67 -10.99 7.59
C PHE A 21 -7.92 -11.04 6.26
N ALA A 22 -8.37 -10.30 5.25
CA ALA A 22 -7.69 -10.24 3.97
C ALA A 22 -6.30 -9.60 4.09
N HIS A 23 -6.16 -8.57 4.94
CA HIS A 23 -4.88 -7.95 5.28
C HIS A 23 -3.92 -8.96 5.92
N GLU A 24 -4.36 -9.69 6.95
CA GLU A 24 -3.50 -10.69 7.61
C GLU A 24 -3.12 -11.85 6.68
N VAL A 25 -4.02 -12.26 5.77
CA VAL A 25 -3.72 -13.25 4.74
C VAL A 25 -2.73 -12.70 3.71
N ALA A 26 -2.80 -11.41 3.38
CA ALA A 26 -1.83 -10.76 2.50
C ALA A 26 -0.40 -10.87 3.05
N HIS A 27 -0.21 -10.80 4.37
CA HIS A 27 1.11 -11.05 4.97
C HIS A 27 1.62 -12.48 4.73
N LEU A 28 0.74 -13.49 4.69
CA LEU A 28 1.15 -14.86 4.31
C LEU A 28 1.62 -14.92 2.87
N TYR A 29 0.96 -14.19 1.97
CA TYR A 29 1.46 -14.05 0.60
C TYR A 29 2.80 -13.35 0.60
N GLN A 30 2.98 -12.28 1.37
CA GLN A 30 4.18 -11.44 1.38
C GLN A 30 5.42 -12.15 1.93
N GLN A 31 5.25 -13.19 2.75
CA GLN A 31 6.35 -13.98 3.30
C GLN A 31 7.22 -14.61 2.20
N GLY A 32 8.53 -14.58 2.43
CA GLY A 32 9.52 -15.36 1.68
C GLY A 32 10.18 -16.42 2.57
N SER A 33 11.20 -17.06 2.02
CA SER A 33 12.16 -17.90 2.75
C SER A 33 12.98 -17.10 3.77
N GLU A 34 13.09 -15.79 3.56
CA GLU A 34 13.67 -14.81 4.47
C GLU A 34 12.60 -14.22 5.42
N THR A 35 12.91 -14.11 6.72
CA THR A 35 12.05 -13.39 7.66
C THR A 35 12.16 -11.89 7.45
N GLY A 36 11.04 -11.23 7.18
CA GLY A 36 10.96 -9.78 6.95
C GLY A 36 11.63 -9.36 5.65
N LEU A 37 10.85 -9.07 4.61
CA LEU A 37 11.36 -8.50 3.35
C LEU A 37 11.46 -6.96 3.40
N TYR A 38 10.72 -6.33 4.31
CA TYR A 38 10.93 -4.92 4.66
C TYR A 38 12.25 -4.81 5.45
N GLY A 39 13.04 -3.79 5.18
CA GLY A 39 14.31 -3.55 5.87
C GLY A 39 14.05 -2.91 7.23
N ASP A 40 14.10 -1.59 7.28
CA ASP A 40 14.00 -0.82 8.52
C ASP A 40 12.56 -0.52 8.93
N ALA A 41 12.36 -0.15 10.20
CA ALA A 41 11.03 0.17 10.76
C ALA A 41 10.35 1.39 10.11
N ASN A 42 11.11 2.25 9.42
CA ASN A 42 10.56 3.36 8.65
C ASN A 42 10.03 2.92 7.26
N GLU A 43 10.31 1.69 6.84
CA GLU A 43 9.87 1.10 5.59
C GLU A 43 8.60 0.25 5.74
N THR A 44 7.98 0.27 6.92
CA THR A 44 6.75 -0.49 7.21
C THR A 44 5.61 -0.20 6.23
N TRP A 45 5.60 0.96 5.56
CA TRP A 45 4.65 1.27 4.48
C TRP A 45 4.67 0.23 3.35
N LEU A 46 5.84 -0.35 3.05
CA LEU A 46 6.02 -1.34 1.99
C LEU A 46 5.24 -2.62 2.31
N HIS A 47 5.25 -3.02 3.57
CA HIS A 47 4.60 -4.25 4.03
C HIS A 47 3.11 -4.03 4.32
N GLU A 48 2.81 -3.11 5.24
CA GLU A 48 1.46 -2.87 5.75
C GLU A 48 0.56 -2.21 4.69
N GLY A 49 1.11 -1.25 3.95
CA GLY A 49 0.38 -0.57 2.88
C GLY A 49 0.06 -1.50 1.72
N ASN A 50 0.99 -2.40 1.38
CA ASN A 50 0.73 -3.42 0.37
C ASN A 50 -0.35 -4.38 0.84
N ALA A 51 -0.29 -4.85 2.09
CA ALA A 51 -1.29 -5.75 2.65
C ALA A 51 -2.70 -5.15 2.63
N ASP A 52 -2.83 -3.86 2.96
CA ASP A 52 -4.09 -3.12 2.85
C ASP A 52 -4.58 -2.99 1.39
N TRP A 53 -3.69 -2.79 0.43
CA TRP A 53 -4.10 -2.77 -0.98
C TRP A 53 -4.53 -4.15 -1.48
N LEU A 54 -3.83 -5.22 -1.09
CA LEU A 54 -4.23 -6.60 -1.41
C LEU A 54 -5.58 -6.95 -0.78
N ALA A 55 -5.86 -6.47 0.44
CA ALA A 55 -7.16 -6.60 1.07
C ALA A 55 -8.27 -5.89 0.27
N ALA A 56 -7.99 -4.68 -0.22
CA ALA A 56 -8.92 -3.95 -1.09
C ALA A 56 -9.26 -4.75 -2.36
N LEU A 57 -8.24 -5.30 -3.03
CA LEU A 57 -8.40 -6.11 -4.23
C LEU A 57 -9.23 -7.38 -3.94
N ALA A 58 -8.94 -8.09 -2.84
CA ALA A 58 -9.68 -9.28 -2.44
C ALA A 58 -11.17 -8.99 -2.17
N LEU A 59 -11.49 -7.87 -1.49
CA LEU A 59 -12.87 -7.46 -1.26
C LEU A 59 -13.58 -7.11 -2.58
N LEU A 60 -12.93 -6.38 -3.48
CA LEU A 60 -13.52 -6.00 -4.76
C LEU A 60 -13.79 -7.20 -5.67
N ASP A 61 -12.93 -8.21 -5.64
CA ASP A 61 -13.06 -9.42 -6.47
C ASP A 61 -14.07 -10.41 -5.89
N LEU A 62 -13.95 -10.74 -4.60
CA LEU A 62 -14.72 -11.81 -3.96
C LEU A 62 -16.07 -11.33 -3.40
N TYR A 63 -16.19 -10.04 -3.08
CA TYR A 63 -17.38 -9.44 -2.47
C TYR A 63 -17.75 -8.12 -3.17
N PRO A 64 -18.21 -8.11 -4.44
CA PRO A 64 -18.46 -6.88 -5.20
C PRO A 64 -19.41 -5.88 -4.54
N GLU A 65 -20.31 -6.34 -3.68
CA GLU A 65 -21.20 -5.52 -2.84
C GLU A 65 -20.45 -4.62 -1.84
N SER A 66 -19.21 -4.97 -1.51
CA SER A 66 -18.32 -4.21 -0.61
C SER A 66 -17.66 -3.01 -1.29
N SER A 67 -17.83 -2.83 -2.61
CA SER A 67 -17.20 -1.75 -3.40
C SER A 67 -17.37 -0.35 -2.80
N LYS A 68 -18.55 -0.04 -2.25
CA LYS A 68 -18.80 1.23 -1.56
C LYS A 68 -17.98 1.37 -0.27
N TYR A 69 -17.86 0.29 0.50
CA TYR A 69 -17.03 0.26 1.70
C TYR A 69 -15.55 0.47 1.33
N VAL A 70 -15.05 -0.25 0.34
CA VAL A 70 -13.66 -0.12 -0.15
C VAL A 70 -13.39 1.31 -0.61
N SER A 71 -14.27 1.89 -1.43
CA SER A 71 -14.15 3.28 -1.91
C SER A 71 -14.10 4.28 -0.74
N ASN A 72 -14.97 4.12 0.26
CA ASN A 72 -14.98 4.98 1.45
C ASN A 72 -13.70 4.82 2.28
N LYS A 73 -13.17 3.61 2.42
CA LYS A 73 -11.94 3.35 3.18
C LYS A 73 -10.71 3.96 2.49
N ILE A 74 -10.59 3.80 1.17
CA ILE A 74 -9.54 4.45 0.36
C ILE A 74 -9.63 5.98 0.48
N LYS A 75 -10.84 6.54 0.43
CA LYS A 75 -11.04 7.98 0.64
C LYS A 75 -10.57 8.43 2.03
N ALA A 76 -10.92 7.70 3.08
CA ALA A 76 -10.48 8.00 4.44
C ALA A 76 -8.94 7.90 4.57
N PHE A 77 -8.32 6.93 3.92
CA PHE A 77 -6.86 6.77 3.89
C PHE A 77 -6.19 7.94 3.14
N LYS A 78 -6.77 8.38 2.02
CA LYS A 78 -6.34 9.59 1.32
C LYS A 78 -6.38 10.81 2.24
N GLU A 79 -7.49 11.04 2.95
CA GLU A 79 -7.62 12.16 3.88
C GLU A 79 -6.60 12.08 5.03
N SER A 80 -6.41 10.90 5.61
CA SER A 80 -5.44 10.65 6.68
C SER A 80 -4.00 10.89 6.23
N CYS A 81 -3.60 10.30 5.10
CA CYS A 81 -2.27 10.47 4.52
C CYS A 81 -2.02 11.95 4.20
N THR A 82 -2.96 12.61 3.52
CA THR A 82 -2.87 14.06 3.18
C THR A 82 -2.62 14.93 4.41
N LYS A 83 -3.31 14.64 5.51
CA LYS A 83 -3.15 15.40 6.75
C LYS A 83 -1.80 15.09 7.39
N GLY A 84 -1.42 13.82 7.48
CA GLY A 84 -0.19 13.39 8.14
C GLY A 84 1.07 13.93 7.48
N VAL A 85 1.16 13.81 6.15
CA VAL A 85 2.38 14.18 5.41
C VAL A 85 2.60 15.69 5.31
N LYS A 86 1.56 16.48 5.60
CA LYS A 86 1.67 17.95 5.79
C LYS A 86 2.33 18.34 7.11
N GLU A 87 2.44 17.41 8.05
CA GLU A 87 3.04 17.64 9.36
C GLU A 87 4.43 17.02 9.46
N ILE A 88 4.60 15.80 8.93
CA ILE A 88 5.84 15.03 9.03
C ILE A 88 6.12 14.25 7.72
N PRO A 89 7.39 14.11 7.29
CA PRO A 89 7.75 13.15 6.24
C PRO A 89 7.35 11.72 6.65
N LEU A 90 7.00 10.87 5.68
CA LEU A 90 6.53 9.51 5.98
C LEU A 90 7.63 8.67 6.64
N VAL A 91 8.90 8.84 6.26
CA VAL A 91 10.01 8.13 6.90
C VAL A 91 10.18 8.45 8.38
N GLU A 92 9.67 9.59 8.85
CA GLU A 92 9.71 10.00 10.26
C GLU A 92 8.46 9.55 11.04
N ALA A 93 7.49 8.88 10.40
CA ALA A 93 6.21 8.57 11.01
C ALA A 93 6.36 7.66 12.25
N ALA A 94 7.18 6.61 12.18
CA ALA A 94 7.49 5.73 13.32
C ALA A 94 8.05 6.53 14.51
N ASN A 95 9.03 7.40 14.26
CA ASN A 95 9.69 8.22 15.28
C ASN A 95 8.72 9.17 16.00
N ARG A 96 7.59 9.47 15.36
CA ARG A 96 6.52 10.35 15.86
C ARG A 96 5.29 9.58 16.38
N GLY A 97 5.37 8.25 16.43
CA GLY A 97 4.24 7.38 16.85
C GLY A 97 3.07 7.39 15.87
N ARG A 98 3.30 7.79 14.62
CA ARG A 98 2.29 7.93 13.55
C ARG A 98 2.31 6.74 12.59
N PHE A 99 2.32 5.53 13.14
CA PHE A 99 2.31 4.29 12.35
C PHE A 99 1.11 4.19 11.40
N ASP A 100 -0.01 4.87 11.73
CA ASP A 100 -1.19 5.00 10.86
C ASP A 100 -0.89 5.55 9.46
N LEU A 101 0.21 6.31 9.32
CA LEU A 101 0.64 6.83 8.03
C LEU A 101 1.25 5.77 7.12
N TYR A 102 1.87 4.72 7.67
CA TYR A 102 2.39 3.61 6.86
C TYR A 102 1.27 2.80 6.22
N TYR A 103 0.15 2.62 6.92
CA TYR A 103 -1.06 2.01 6.35
C TYR A 103 -1.70 2.94 5.31
N SER A 104 -2.03 4.17 5.73
CA SER A 104 -2.82 5.07 4.89
C SER A 104 -2.07 5.58 3.66
N CYS A 105 -0.81 6.00 3.79
CA CYS A 105 0.00 6.40 2.65
C CYS A 105 0.52 5.19 1.86
N GLY A 106 0.92 4.11 2.54
CA GLY A 106 1.40 2.90 1.89
C GLY A 106 0.35 2.28 0.97
N LEU A 107 -0.93 2.21 1.39
CA LEU A 107 -2.01 1.75 0.51
C LEU A 107 -2.11 2.59 -0.76
N LEU A 108 -1.96 3.92 -0.66
CA LEU A 108 -2.07 4.81 -1.83
C LEU A 108 -0.89 4.62 -2.78
N ILE A 109 0.32 4.44 -2.23
CA ILE A 109 1.51 4.10 -3.01
C ILE A 109 1.29 2.79 -3.77
N HIS A 110 0.89 1.72 -3.07
CA HIS A 110 0.70 0.41 -3.70
C HIS A 110 -0.45 0.38 -4.70
N ARG A 111 -1.53 1.13 -4.44
CA ARG A 111 -2.61 1.33 -5.42
C ARG A 111 -2.10 2.04 -6.68
N ALA A 112 -1.29 3.09 -6.53
CA ALA A 112 -0.74 3.82 -7.67
C ALA A 112 0.18 2.93 -8.52
N ILE A 113 1.04 2.14 -7.88
CA ILE A 113 1.89 1.16 -8.54
C ILE A 113 1.06 0.13 -9.29
N ASP A 114 0.03 -0.43 -8.66
CA ASP A 114 -0.83 -1.44 -9.29
C ASP A 114 -1.53 -0.89 -10.54
N LEU A 115 -2.10 0.32 -10.44
CA LEU A 115 -2.74 0.98 -11.58
C LEU A 115 -1.75 1.30 -12.71
N PHE A 116 -0.54 1.74 -12.36
CA PHE A 116 0.52 1.99 -13.33
C PHE A 116 0.89 0.70 -14.08
N LEU A 117 1.14 -0.39 -13.36
CA LEU A 117 1.50 -1.69 -13.96
C LEU A 117 0.39 -2.25 -14.85
N GLN A 118 -0.89 -2.07 -14.47
CA GLN A 118 -2.03 -2.52 -15.27
C GLN A 118 -2.26 -1.66 -16.53
N GLY A 119 -1.73 -0.44 -16.58
CA GLY A 119 -1.80 0.44 -17.75
C GLY A 119 -0.83 0.05 -18.88
N GLU A 120 0.16 -0.81 -18.60
CA GLU A 120 1.09 -1.32 -19.60
C GLU A 120 0.40 -2.37 -20.49
N ASN A 121 0.16 -2.02 -21.76
CA ASN A 121 -0.57 -2.89 -22.71
C ASN A 121 0.23 -4.12 -23.20
N THR A 122 1.49 -4.28 -22.77
CA THR A 122 2.44 -5.25 -23.33
C THR A 122 2.73 -6.44 -22.42
N ASP A 123 2.49 -6.33 -21.11
CA ASP A 123 2.68 -7.40 -20.11
C ASP A 123 1.59 -7.27 -19.03
N PRO A 124 0.76 -8.28 -18.74
CA PRO A 124 -0.22 -8.24 -17.65
C PRO A 124 0.49 -8.30 -16.28
N SER A 125 1.21 -7.24 -15.94
CA SER A 125 1.86 -7.03 -14.67
C SER A 125 0.91 -6.30 -13.71
N ASN A 126 1.02 -6.60 -12.43
CA ASN A 126 0.23 -5.98 -11.37
C ASN A 126 1.04 -5.99 -10.06
N ILE A 127 0.42 -5.56 -8.97
CA ILE A 127 1.12 -5.51 -7.70
C ILE A 127 1.61 -6.88 -7.19
N PHE A 128 0.93 -7.98 -7.54
CA PHE A 128 1.35 -9.32 -7.17
C PHE A 128 2.62 -9.74 -7.93
N SER A 129 2.69 -9.51 -9.25
CA SER A 129 3.92 -9.82 -10.02
C SER A 129 5.09 -8.96 -9.52
N MET A 130 4.84 -7.68 -9.22
CA MET A 130 5.86 -6.79 -8.65
C MET A 130 6.41 -7.30 -7.32
N TRP A 131 5.52 -7.70 -6.39
CA TRP A 131 5.95 -8.28 -5.11
C TRP A 131 6.69 -9.60 -5.28
N SER A 132 6.26 -10.44 -6.23
CA SER A 132 6.96 -11.68 -6.56
C SER A 132 8.38 -11.42 -7.07
N SER A 133 8.58 -10.43 -7.96
CA SER A 133 9.90 -10.04 -8.44
C SER A 133 10.78 -9.52 -7.30
N PHE A 134 10.22 -8.67 -6.43
CA PHE A 134 10.93 -8.17 -5.25
C PHE A 134 11.41 -9.30 -4.33
N ARG A 135 10.53 -10.26 -4.03
CA ARG A 135 10.91 -11.43 -3.23
C ARG A 135 12.02 -12.23 -3.88
N GLN A 136 11.92 -12.52 -5.18
CA GLN A 136 12.93 -13.29 -5.91
C GLN A 136 14.29 -12.60 -5.88
N GLU A 137 14.33 -11.27 -6.01
CA GLU A 137 15.57 -10.49 -5.91
C GLU A 137 16.22 -10.63 -4.53
N VAL A 138 15.44 -10.45 -3.46
CA VAL A 138 15.92 -10.59 -2.08
C VAL A 138 16.40 -12.02 -1.79
N GLU A 139 15.62 -13.03 -2.18
CA GLU A 139 15.97 -14.45 -1.98
C GLU A 139 17.18 -14.88 -2.83
N GLY A 140 17.44 -14.17 -3.94
CA GLY A 140 18.64 -14.32 -4.75
C GLY A 140 19.91 -13.73 -4.13
N GLY A 141 19.80 -13.09 -2.95
CA GLY A 141 20.91 -12.44 -2.24
C GLY A 141 20.94 -10.91 -2.40
N GLY A 142 19.91 -10.31 -3.00
CA GLY A 142 19.73 -8.86 -3.04
C GLY A 142 19.40 -8.25 -1.67
N GLU A 143 19.53 -6.94 -1.55
CA GLU A 143 19.21 -6.21 -0.32
C GLU A 143 17.68 -6.17 -0.09
N LYS A 144 17.28 -6.21 1.19
CA LYS A 144 15.88 -6.04 1.61
C LYS A 144 15.49 -4.56 1.59
N GLY A 145 14.20 -4.27 1.65
CA GLY A 145 13.70 -2.91 1.89
C GLY A 145 13.21 -2.14 0.66
N ALA A 146 12.92 -0.87 0.89
CA ALA A 146 12.24 0.00 -0.05
C ALA A 146 13.09 0.30 -1.29
N ASP A 147 14.41 0.47 -1.11
CA ASP A 147 15.33 0.81 -2.20
C ASP A 147 15.31 -0.27 -3.30
N THR A 148 15.45 -1.54 -2.92
CA THR A 148 15.38 -2.67 -3.86
C THR A 148 14.02 -2.70 -4.58
N PHE A 149 12.93 -2.49 -3.84
CA PHE A 149 11.58 -2.45 -4.42
C PHE A 149 11.41 -1.31 -5.43
N LEU A 150 11.89 -0.11 -5.12
CA LEU A 150 11.83 1.06 -6.00
C LEU A 150 12.76 0.95 -7.20
N VAL A 151 13.93 0.33 -7.04
CA VAL A 151 14.84 0.01 -8.15
C VAL A 151 14.14 -0.92 -9.15
N LEU A 152 13.47 -1.98 -8.69
CA LEU A 152 12.70 -2.86 -9.56
C LEU A 152 11.54 -2.13 -10.27
N LEU A 153 10.88 -1.17 -9.59
CA LEU A 153 9.83 -0.37 -10.20
C LEU A 153 10.40 0.57 -11.28
N SER A 154 11.55 1.18 -11.03
CA SER A 154 12.22 2.10 -11.96
C SER A 154 12.66 1.45 -13.27
N GLN A 155 12.79 0.12 -13.29
CA GLN A 155 13.10 -0.64 -14.51
C GLN A 155 11.91 -0.74 -15.46
N ARG A 156 10.69 -0.40 -15.01
CA ARG A 156 9.48 -0.35 -15.84
C ARG A 156 9.47 0.91 -16.70
N GLU A 157 9.05 0.76 -17.95
CA GLU A 157 9.05 1.86 -18.91
C GLU A 157 8.07 2.96 -18.44
N GLY A 158 8.55 4.20 -18.30
CA GLY A 158 7.72 5.33 -17.87
C GLY A 158 7.50 5.43 -16.34
N ALA A 159 8.09 4.55 -15.53
CA ALA A 159 7.92 4.59 -14.07
C ALA A 159 8.64 5.77 -13.37
N ALA A 160 9.50 6.51 -14.08
CA ALA A 160 10.35 7.54 -13.48
C ALA A 160 9.56 8.62 -12.70
N GLU A 161 8.43 9.09 -13.25
CA GLU A 161 7.60 10.10 -12.58
C GLU A 161 6.90 9.53 -11.33
N LEU A 162 6.45 8.27 -11.40
CA LEU A 162 5.83 7.59 -10.28
C LEU A 162 6.84 7.36 -9.15
N VAL A 163 8.03 6.84 -9.47
CA VAL A 163 9.10 6.62 -8.48
C VAL A 163 9.48 7.92 -7.79
N ASN A 164 9.70 9.01 -8.54
CA ASN A 164 9.99 10.33 -7.98
C ASN A 164 8.87 10.82 -7.04
N SER A 165 7.60 10.56 -7.39
CA SER A 165 6.46 10.93 -6.55
C SER A 165 6.43 10.14 -5.23
N ILE A 166 6.78 8.86 -5.28
CA ILE A 166 6.89 8.01 -4.09
C ILE A 166 8.03 8.52 -3.19
N GLU A 167 9.23 8.73 -3.74
CA GLU A 167 10.37 9.26 -3.00
C GLU A 167 10.07 10.62 -2.36
N LEU A 168 9.38 11.51 -3.07
CA LEU A 168 8.92 12.79 -2.51
C LEU A 168 7.90 12.62 -1.38
N LEU A 169 7.06 11.60 -1.42
CA LEU A 169 6.13 11.30 -0.32
C LEU A 169 6.86 10.70 0.89
N LEU A 170 7.91 9.91 0.66
CA LEU A 170 8.75 9.30 1.69
C LEU A 170 9.55 10.36 2.45
N ASP A 171 10.37 11.12 1.74
CA ASP A 171 11.42 11.99 2.31
C ASP A 171 11.15 13.49 2.14
N GLY A 172 10.16 13.84 1.32
CA GLY A 172 9.91 15.22 0.95
C GLY A 172 9.50 16.10 2.13
N LYS A 173 9.85 17.39 2.03
CA LYS A 173 9.33 18.38 2.98
C LYS A 173 7.82 18.47 2.83
N PRO A 174 7.06 18.69 3.92
CA PRO A 174 5.60 18.80 3.85
C PRO A 174 5.04 19.73 2.77
N SER A 175 5.77 20.78 2.39
CA SER A 175 5.40 21.71 1.31
C SER A 175 5.46 21.13 -0.11
N SER A 176 6.27 20.10 -0.36
CA SER A 176 6.41 19.45 -1.68
C SER A 176 5.53 18.21 -1.84
N VAL A 177 5.03 17.64 -0.75
CA VAL A 177 4.28 16.36 -0.76
C VAL A 177 2.88 16.48 -1.36
N GLY A 178 2.27 17.67 -1.32
CA GLY A 178 0.90 17.87 -1.86
C GLY A 178 0.76 17.47 -3.33
N VAL A 179 1.76 17.80 -4.15
CA VAL A 179 1.76 17.49 -5.60
C VAL A 179 1.94 15.99 -5.83
N ALA A 180 2.89 15.36 -5.13
CA ALA A 180 3.13 13.93 -5.21
C ALA A 180 1.89 13.11 -4.82
N LEU A 181 1.17 13.55 -3.79
CA LEU A 181 -0.04 12.87 -3.33
C LEU A 181 -1.20 12.98 -4.34
N ASP A 182 -1.33 14.11 -5.04
CA ASP A 182 -2.33 14.26 -6.09
C ASP A 182 -2.04 13.32 -7.27
N GLN A 183 -0.76 13.19 -7.67
CA GLN A 183 -0.31 12.24 -8.70
C GLN A 183 -0.61 10.78 -8.30
N LEU A 184 -0.35 10.41 -7.04
CA LEU A 184 -0.60 9.05 -6.53
C LEU A 184 -2.09 8.71 -6.38
N THR A 185 -2.97 9.70 -6.24
CA THR A 185 -4.37 9.45 -5.86
C THR A 185 -5.37 9.57 -7.00
N TYR A 186 -5.07 10.38 -8.02
CA TYR A 186 -5.95 10.56 -9.18
C TYR A 186 -5.55 9.73 -10.40
N GLY A 187 -4.30 9.26 -10.47
CA GLY A 187 -3.76 8.51 -11.61
C GLY A 187 -3.56 9.41 -12.83
N LEU A 188 -2.37 9.28 -13.46
CA LEU A 188 -1.92 10.01 -14.65
C LEU A 188 -2.88 9.84 -15.85
#